data_AF-A0A2S2PTZ6-F1
#
_entry.id   AF-A0A2S2PTZ6-F1
#
_cell.length_a   1.000
_cell.length_b   1.000
_cell.length_c   1.000
_cell.angle_alpha   90.00
_cell.angle_beta   90.00
_cell.angle_gamma   90.00
#
_symmetry.space_group_name_H-M   'P 1'
#
loop_
_entity.id
_entity.type
_entity.pdbx_description
1 polymer ?
#
loop_
_entity_poly.entity_id
_entity_poly.type
_entity_poly.pdbx_seq_one_letter_code
_entity_poly.pdbx_strand_id
1 'polypeptide(L)'
;MLSNMRDCEVALRSQLVEDLGLKASERIRPTTSKSNENNDDYECDVCHSILYISMVNNSHEDCDYCLRHGIEILSKKHNQLKYCKFLYTFDETDLDMILVKLRERIDSKKKKTSTKS
;
A
#
# COMPACT_ATOMS: atom_id res chain seq x y z
N MET A 1 -7.98 11.18 -10.05
CA MET A 1 -8.52 10.14 -9.14
C MET A 1 -7.46 9.10 -8.79
N LEU A 2 -6.99 8.25 -9.72
CA LEU A 2 -5.96 7.23 -9.39
C LEU A 2 -4.57 7.83 -9.12
N SER A 3 -4.20 8.91 -9.81
CA SER A 3 -2.97 9.65 -9.47
C SER A 3 -3.03 10.23 -8.06
N ASN A 4 -4.17 10.81 -7.66
CA ASN A 4 -4.37 11.31 -6.30
C ASN A 4 -4.21 10.20 -5.25
N MET A 5 -4.67 8.97 -5.54
CA MET A 5 -4.48 7.83 -4.62
C MET A 5 -2.99 7.47 -4.47
N ARG A 6 -2.23 7.48 -5.57
CA ARG A 6 -0.78 7.26 -5.55
C ARG A 6 -0.07 8.38 -4.78
N ASP A 7 -0.45 9.64 -5.01
CA ASP A 7 0.16 10.77 -4.31
C ASP A 7 -0.13 10.72 -2.80
N CYS A 8 -1.36 10.34 -2.40
CA CYS A 8 -1.69 10.11 -0.99
C CYS A 8 -0.89 8.95 -0.38
N GLU A 9 -0.74 7.83 -1.10
CA GLU A 9 0.06 6.68 -0.64
C GLU A 9 1.52 7.08 -0.40
N VAL A 10 2.14 7.77 -1.35
CA VAL A 10 3.54 8.24 -1.25
C VAL A 10 3.69 9.22 -0.08
N ALA A 11 2.76 10.17 0.08
CA ALA A 11 2.80 11.12 1.19
C ALA A 11 2.74 10.41 2.56
N LEU A 12 1.88 9.40 2.70
CA LEU A 12 1.77 8.63 3.94
C LEU A 12 3.03 7.80 4.20
N ARG A 13 3.64 7.20 3.17
CA ARG A 13 4.93 6.49 3.31
C ARG A 13 6.04 7.43 3.77
N SER A 14 6.12 8.61 3.16
CA SER A 14 7.11 9.63 3.54
C SER A 14 6.93 10.05 4.99
N GLN A 15 5.70 10.32 5.44
CA GLN A 15 5.43 10.66 6.83
C GLN A 15 5.83 9.54 7.81
N LEU A 16 5.56 8.28 7.45
CA LEU A 16 5.91 7.12 8.28
C LEU A 16 7.43 6.94 8.44
N VAL A 17 8.19 7.12 7.35
CA VAL A 17 9.64 6.87 7.32
C VAL A 17 10.42 8.10 7.80
N GLU A 18 10.13 9.27 7.24
CA GLU A 18 10.92 10.49 7.45
C GLU A 18 10.50 11.21 8.74
N ASP A 19 9.20 11.43 8.96
CA ASP A 19 8.74 12.21 10.12
C ASP A 19 8.72 11.37 11.40
N LEU A 20 8.27 10.11 11.29
CA LEU A 20 8.18 9.21 12.44
C LEU A 20 9.41 8.32 12.62
N GLY A 21 10.28 8.20 11.61
CA GLY A 21 11.55 7.47 11.73
C GLY A 21 11.42 5.94 11.63
N LEU A 22 10.36 5.41 11.02
CA LEU A 22 10.20 3.96 10.85
C LEU A 22 11.13 3.44 9.73
N LYS A 23 12.33 3.02 10.12
CA LYS A 23 13.38 2.56 9.18
C LYS A 23 13.26 1.11 8.76
N ALA A 24 12.58 0.29 9.56
CA ALA A 24 12.40 -1.12 9.25
C ALA A 24 11.36 -1.26 8.13
N SER A 25 11.79 -1.73 6.95
CA SER A 25 10.90 -1.92 5.81
C SER A 25 11.17 -3.24 5.08
N GLU A 26 10.12 -3.85 4.53
CA GLU A 26 10.24 -5.09 3.75
C GLU A 26 9.21 -5.15 2.62
N ARG A 27 9.64 -5.69 1.47
CA ARG A 27 8.75 -5.90 0.31
C ARG A 27 8.09 -7.29 0.41
N ILE A 28 6.76 -7.32 0.39
CA ILE A 28 5.98 -8.57 0.31
C ILE A 28 5.75 -8.91 -1.17
N ARG A 29 5.89 -10.19 -1.53
CA ARG A 29 5.55 -10.65 -2.89
C ARG A 29 4.07 -11.03 -2.93
N PRO A 30 3.29 -10.51 -3.90
CA PRO A 30 1.91 -10.96 -4.07
C PRO A 30 1.91 -12.44 -4.46
N THR A 31 1.15 -13.26 -3.74
CA THR A 31 1.00 -14.70 -4.02
C THR A 31 0.16 -14.86 -5.29
N THR A 32 0.81 -15.14 -6.43
CA THR A 32 0.12 -15.33 -7.71
C THR A 32 -0.58 -16.70 -7.85
N SER A 33 -0.72 -17.45 -6.77
CA SER A 33 -1.19 -18.84 -6.78
C SER A 33 -2.64 -18.93 -6.32
N LYS A 34 -3.54 -19.42 -7.17
CA LYS A 34 -4.92 -19.83 -6.87
C LYS A 34 -5.01 -21.05 -5.92
N SER A 35 -4.06 -21.21 -5.00
CA SER A 35 -3.81 -22.46 -4.26
C SER A 35 -3.54 -22.22 -2.78
N ASN A 36 -4.03 -21.12 -2.22
CA ASN A 36 -4.04 -20.95 -0.77
C ASN A 36 -5.46 -20.59 -0.34
N GLU A 37 -6.16 -21.55 0.26
CA GLU A 37 -7.47 -21.35 0.91
C GLU A 37 -7.37 -20.44 2.15
N ASN A 38 -6.15 -20.09 2.58
CA ASN A 38 -5.87 -19.10 3.61
C ASN A 38 -5.46 -17.77 2.98
N ASN A 39 -6.31 -17.25 2.09
CA ASN A 39 -6.16 -15.91 1.54
C ASN A 39 -6.72 -14.92 2.56
N ASP A 40 -6.10 -14.85 3.74
CA ASP A 40 -6.37 -13.78 4.69
C ASP A 40 -5.83 -12.52 4.06
N ASP A 41 -6.71 -11.84 3.33
CA ASP A 41 -6.50 -10.48 2.88
C ASP A 41 -6.11 -9.67 4.12
N TYR A 42 -4.85 -9.23 4.20
CA TYR A 42 -4.37 -8.43 5.32
C TYR A 42 -5.35 -7.30 5.60
N GLU A 43 -5.76 -7.15 6.84
CA GLU A 43 -6.81 -6.23 7.24
C GLU A 43 -6.27 -5.27 8.30
N CYS A 44 -6.68 -4.00 8.24
CA CYS A 44 -6.35 -3.08 9.31
C CYS A 44 -7.16 -3.39 10.56
N ASP A 45 -6.50 -3.63 11.69
CA ASP A 45 -7.16 -3.89 12.98
C ASP A 45 -8.04 -2.74 13.51
N VAL A 46 -7.95 -1.55 12.92
CA VAL A 46 -8.73 -0.36 13.35
C VAL A 46 -9.92 -0.08 12.44
N CYS A 47 -9.72 -0.16 11.11
CA CYS A 47 -10.76 0.22 10.15
C CYS A 47 -11.19 -0.89 9.20
N HIS A 48 -10.69 -2.11 9.42
CA HIS A 48 -11.11 -3.30 8.69
C HIS A 48 -10.89 -3.18 7.17
N SER A 49 -9.96 -2.31 6.74
CA SER A 49 -9.65 -2.09 5.33
C SER A 49 -8.61 -3.09 4.85
N ILE A 50 -8.81 -3.64 3.65
CA ILE A 50 -7.84 -4.53 3.01
C ILE A 50 -6.53 -3.79 2.68
N LEU A 51 -5.40 -4.38 3.06
CA LEU A 51 -4.05 -3.82 3.03
C LEU A 51 -3.25 -4.38 1.85
N TYR A 52 -3.68 -4.06 0.64
CA TYR A 52 -3.06 -4.64 -0.56
C TYR A 52 -1.75 -3.95 -0.98
N ILE A 53 -1.66 -2.63 -0.82
CA ILE A 53 -0.53 -1.84 -1.32
C ILE A 53 0.61 -1.82 -0.29
N SER A 54 0.26 -1.50 0.95
CA SER A 54 1.19 -1.33 2.05
C SER A 54 0.49 -1.41 3.40
N MET A 55 1.28 -1.66 4.44
CA MET A 55 0.83 -1.74 5.83
C MET A 55 1.96 -1.45 6.81
N VAL A 56 1.58 -1.28 8.07
CA VAL A 56 2.48 -1.26 9.21
C VAL A 56 2.16 -2.48 10.06
N ASN A 57 3.09 -3.41 10.13
CA ASN A 57 2.98 -4.57 11.03
C ASN A 57 3.57 -4.21 12.39
N ASN A 58 2.88 -4.60 13.47
CA ASN A 58 3.37 -4.52 14.84
C ASN A 58 3.56 -5.93 15.40
N SER A 59 4.81 -6.39 15.41
CA SER A 59 5.20 -7.73 15.88
C SER A 59 4.94 -8.00 17.37
N HIS A 60 4.73 -6.97 18.19
CA HIS A 60 4.47 -7.15 19.61
C HIS A 60 2.98 -7.35 19.92
N GLU A 61 2.10 -6.71 19.15
CA GLU A 61 0.65 -6.83 19.30
C GLU A 61 0.05 -7.88 18.36
N ASP A 62 0.85 -8.41 17.42
CA ASP A 62 0.42 -9.30 16.33
C ASP A 62 -0.70 -8.66 15.50
N CYS A 63 -0.52 -7.38 15.18
CA CYS A 63 -1.51 -6.52 14.53
C CYS A 63 -0.95 -5.89 13.26
N ASP A 64 -1.84 -5.66 12.29
CA ASP A 64 -1.56 -4.98 11.03
C ASP A 64 -2.41 -3.71 10.88
N TYR A 65 -1.76 -2.62 10.46
CA TYR A 65 -2.40 -1.32 10.33
C TYR A 65 -2.25 -0.77 8.90
N CYS A 66 -3.28 -0.09 8.41
CA CYS A 66 -3.10 0.80 7.26
C CYS A 66 -2.17 1.95 7.65
N LEU A 67 -1.55 2.61 6.66
CA LEU A 67 -0.56 3.67 6.95
C LEU A 67 -1.12 4.78 7.84
N ARG A 68 -2.40 5.15 7.67
CA ARG A 68 -3.05 6.19 8.48
C ARG A 68 -3.10 5.83 9.97
N HIS A 69 -3.56 4.62 10.29
CA HIS A 69 -3.64 4.18 11.68
C HIS A 69 -2.25 3.84 12.25
N GLY A 70 -1.35 3.30 11.44
CA GLY A 70 0.05 3.11 11.83
C GLY A 70 0.71 4.43 12.23
N ILE A 71 0.53 5.49 11.43
CA ILE A 71 1.01 6.84 11.74
C ILE A 71 0.38 7.36 13.03
N GLU A 72 -0.94 7.24 13.19
CA GLU A 72 -1.64 7.73 14.39
C GLU A 72 -1.12 7.04 15.66
N ILE A 73 -0.96 5.71 15.61
CA ILE A 73 -0.47 4.91 16.73
C ILE A 73 0.98 5.30 17.06
N LEU A 74 1.86 5.35 16.05
CA LEU A 74 3.26 5.70 16.25
C LEU A 74 3.46 7.15 16.71
N SER A 75 2.59 8.07 16.27
CA SER A 75 2.59 9.46 16.74
C SER A 75 2.23 9.57 18.22
N LYS A 76 1.33 8.70 18.72
CA LYS A 76 0.91 8.67 20.13
C LYS A 76 1.84 7.84 21.01
N LYS A 77 2.41 6.76 20.47
CA LYS A 77 3.19 5.74 21.16
C LYS A 77 4.52 5.48 20.44
N HIS A 78 5.37 6.51 20.38
CA HIS A 78 6.65 6.42 19.67
C HIS A 78 7.57 5.29 20.17
N ASN A 79 7.41 4.84 21.42
CA ASN A 79 8.13 3.68 21.96
C ASN A 79 7.80 2.34 21.28
N GLN A 80 6.67 2.25 20.54
CA GLN A 80 6.30 1.05 19.77
C GLN A 80 7.08 0.92 18.46
N LEU A 81 7.74 1.98 17.99
CA LEU A 81 8.44 2.01 16.71
C LEU A 81 9.45 0.87 16.52
N LYS A 82 10.09 0.41 17.60
CA LYS A 82 11.04 -0.71 17.58
C LYS A 82 10.41 -2.08 17.28
N TYR A 83 9.09 -2.21 17.44
CA TYR A 83 8.32 -3.42 17.12
C TYR A 83 7.60 -3.33 15.78
N CYS A 84 7.58 -2.13 15.18
CA CYS A 84 6.89 -1.88 13.94
C CYS A 84 7.80 -2.09 12.72
N LYS A 85 7.20 -2.52 11.62
CA LYS A 85 7.84 -2.61 10.32
C LYS A 85 6.89 -2.14 9.23
N PHE A 86 7.40 -1.33 8.30
CA PHE A 86 6.69 -0.94 7.09
C PHE A 86 6.76 -2.06 6.05
N LEU A 87 5.61 -2.51 5.57
CA LEU A 87 5.51 -3.58 4.57
C LEU A 87 4.85 -3.04 3.30
N TYR A 88 5.35 -3.42 2.13
CA TYR A 88 4.78 -2.98 0.85
C TYR A 88 4.84 -4.04 -0.24
N THR A 89 3.79 -4.11 -1.07
CA THR A 89 3.73 -5.02 -2.22
C THR A 89 4.35 -4.38 -3.46
N PHE A 90 4.10 -3.08 -3.63
CA PHE A 90 4.52 -2.26 -4.77
C PHE A 90 5.34 -1.07 -4.27
N ASP A 91 6.51 -0.85 -4.87
CA ASP A 91 7.25 0.40 -4.66
C ASP A 91 6.66 1.55 -5.50
N GLU A 92 7.20 2.75 -5.35
CA GLU A 92 6.69 3.92 -6.07
C GLU A 92 6.82 3.79 -7.59
N THR A 93 7.87 3.14 -8.06
CA THR A 93 8.09 2.90 -9.49
C THR A 93 7.04 1.94 -10.04
N ASP A 94 6.73 0.87 -9.31
CA ASP A 94 5.67 -0.06 -9.66
C ASP A 94 4.31 0.65 -9.75
N LEU A 95 3.99 1.51 -8.78
CA LEU A 95 2.75 2.28 -8.78
C LEU A 95 2.65 3.20 -10.00
N ASP A 96 3.74 3.87 -10.38
CA ASP A 96 3.79 4.70 -11.59
C ASP A 96 3.59 3.86 -12.86
N MET A 97 4.26 2.72 -12.96
CA MET A 97 4.13 1.83 -14.10
C MET A 97 2.69 1.28 -14.23
N ILE A 98 2.03 0.98 -13.12
CA ILE A 98 0.61 0.55 -13.12
C ILE A 98 -0.27 1.67 -13.66
N LEU A 99 -0.06 2.92 -13.22
CA LEU A 99 -0.82 4.07 -13.69
C LEU A 99 -0.61 4.33 -15.20
N VAL A 100 0.63 4.25 -15.68
CA VAL A 100 0.95 4.41 -17.11
C VAL A 100 0.25 3.34 -17.94
N LYS A 101 0.41 2.06 -17.59
CA LYS A 101 -0.23 0.93 -18.30
C LYS A 101 -1.75 1.06 -18.31
N LEU A 102 -2.33 1.56 -17.23
CA LEU A 102 -3.78 1.75 -17.16
C LEU A 102 -4.25 2.86 -18.11
N ARG A 103 -3.53 3.99 -18.15
CA ARG A 103 -3.82 5.11 -19.09
C ARG A 103 -3.71 4.64 -20.54
N GLU A 104 -2.64 3.93 -20.88
CA GLU A 104 -2.44 3.39 -22.22
C GLU A 104 -3.58 2.45 -22.66
N ARG A 105 -4.07 1.59 -21.75
CA ARG A 105 -5.22 0.71 -22.02
C ARG A 105 -6.51 1.49 -22.24
N ILE A 106 -6.74 2.56 -21.47
CA ILE A 106 -7.91 3.43 -21.64
C ILE A 106 -7.86 4.10 -23.01
N ASP A 107 -6.72 4.67 -23.38
CA ASP A 107 -6.57 5.40 -24.65
C ASP A 107 -6.61 4.47 -25.87
N SER A 108 -6.05 3.26 -25.74
CA SER A 108 -6.13 2.22 -26.77
C SER A 108 -7.57 1.78 -27.05
N LYS A 109 -8.45 1.80 -26.04
CA LYS A 109 -9.88 1.53 -26.22
C LYS A 109 -10.60 2.67 -26.93
N LYS A 110 -10.29 3.94 -26.62
CA LYS A 110 -10.87 5.13 -27.28
C LYS A 110 -10.49 5.25 -28.76
N LYS A 111 -9.26 4.88 -29.12
CA LYS A 111 -8.82 4.89 -30.53
C LYS A 111 -9.58 3.87 -31.38
N LYS A 112 -9.89 2.68 -30.84
CA LYS A 112 -10.65 1.64 -31.55
C LYS A 112 -12.11 2.01 -31.85
N THR A 113 -12.71 2.95 -31.12
CA THR A 113 -14.08 3.43 -31.37
C THR A 113 -14.15 4.56 -32.39
N SER A 114 -13.03 5.24 -32.67
CA SER A 114 -12.99 6.39 -33.58
C SER A 114 -12.68 6.01 -35.04
N THR A 115 -12.28 4.76 -35.31
CA THR A 115 -11.99 4.25 -36.66
C THR A 115 -13.15 3.41 -37.24
N LYS A 116 -14.32 3.47 -36.60
CA LYS A 116 -15.54 2.73 -37.01
C LYS A 116 -16.69 3.64 -37.43
N SER A 117 -16.41 4.90 -37.76
CA SER A 117 -17.37 5.87 -38.29
C SER A 117 -16.97 6.31 -39.68
#